data_AF-A0A3P6GAI1-F1
#
_entry.id   AF-A0A3P6GAI1-F1
#
_cell.length_a   1.000
_cell.length_b   1.000
_cell.length_c   1.000
_cell.angle_alpha   90.00
_cell.angle_beta   90.00
_cell.angle_gamma   90.00
#
_symmetry.space_group_name_H-M   'P 1'
#
loop_
_entity.id
_entity.type
_entity.pdbx_description
1 polymer ?
#
loop_
_entity_poly.entity_id
_entity_poly.type
_entity_poly.pdbx_seq_one_letter_code
_entity_poly.pdbx_strand_id
1 'polypeptide(L)'
;MFCLGFSGYSPYLDHVLAYWKAHQENPDKILFLKSETLNEEEKNGVVEKVVNICSFETLKNLEANKGDKEREDHPSPFTKSAYFRKGKTGDWKNYLTPDMAARMDWLMEEKFKGTGLLDTGK
;
A
#
# COMPACT_ATOMS: atom_id res chain seq x y z
N MET A 1 -15.56 -5.39 -10.92
CA MET A 1 -16.04 -5.79 -9.58
C MET A 1 -15.43 -4.90 -8.48
N PHE A 2 -14.11 -4.67 -8.48
CA PHE A 2 -13.45 -3.77 -7.50
C PHE A 2 -14.06 -2.36 -7.40
N CYS A 3 -14.23 -1.65 -8.52
CA CYS A 3 -14.84 -0.31 -8.55
C CYS A 3 -16.29 -0.27 -8.03
N LEU A 4 -16.96 -1.43 -7.94
CA LEU A 4 -18.32 -1.55 -7.43
C LEU A 4 -18.34 -1.86 -5.92
N GLY A 5 -17.18 -1.90 -5.27
CA GLY A 5 -17.08 -2.20 -3.84
C GLY A 5 -17.32 -3.67 -3.51
N PHE A 6 -17.14 -4.59 -4.46
CA PHE A 6 -17.21 -6.03 -4.21
C PHE A 6 -15.81 -6.66 -4.26
N SER A 7 -15.09 -6.61 -3.13
CA SER A 7 -13.82 -7.31 -2.92
C SER A 7 -13.64 -7.66 -1.44
N GLY A 8 -12.64 -8.46 -1.06
CA GLY A 8 -12.31 -8.63 0.35
C GLY A 8 -12.04 -7.27 1.02
N TYR A 9 -12.61 -7.04 2.20
CA TYR A 9 -12.47 -5.79 2.98
C TYR A 9 -12.93 -4.50 2.25
N SER A 10 -13.83 -4.63 1.27
CA SER A 10 -14.39 -3.50 0.51
C SER A 10 -15.54 -2.79 1.25
N PRO A 11 -15.88 -1.54 0.86
CA PRO A 11 -15.25 -0.72 -0.18
C PRO A 11 -13.90 -0.13 0.24
N TYR A 12 -12.88 -0.24 -0.63
CA TYR A 12 -11.51 0.21 -0.33
C TYR A 12 -11.44 1.70 0.03
N LEU A 13 -12.12 2.57 -0.74
CA LEU A 13 -12.07 4.01 -0.51
C LEU A 13 -12.74 4.41 0.82
N ASP A 14 -13.80 3.69 1.24
CA ASP A 14 -14.43 3.87 2.54
C ASP A 14 -13.49 3.47 3.68
N HIS A 15 -12.77 2.36 3.52
CA HIS A 15 -11.77 1.92 4.48
C HIS A 15 -10.66 2.98 4.66
N VAL A 16 -10.10 3.50 3.56
CA VAL A 16 -9.08 4.57 3.61
C VAL A 16 -9.64 5.83 4.29
N LEU A 17 -10.84 6.27 3.92
CA LEU A 17 -11.45 7.47 4.48
C LEU A 17 -11.73 7.35 5.99
N ALA A 18 -12.13 6.16 6.46
CA ALA A 18 -12.38 5.92 7.88
C ALA A 18 -11.10 6.11 8.71
N TYR A 19 -9.98 5.52 8.29
CA TYR A 19 -8.70 5.69 8.97
C TYR A 19 -8.15 7.11 8.86
N TRP A 20 -8.37 7.79 7.73
CA TRP A 20 -7.99 9.19 7.58
C TRP A 20 -8.73 10.10 8.57
N LYS A 21 -10.04 9.92 8.73
CA LYS A 21 -10.82 10.67 9.73
C LYS A 21 -10.35 10.37 11.14
N ALA A 22 -10.09 9.10 11.45
CA ALA A 22 -9.57 8.72 12.76
C ALA A 22 -8.20 9.37 13.05
N HIS A 23 -7.33 9.45 12.04
CA HIS A 23 -6.07 10.21 12.13
C HIS A 23 -6.31 11.71 12.39
N GLN A 24 -7.23 12.34 11.69
CA GLN A 24 -7.58 13.75 11.90
C GLN A 24 -8.13 14.02 13.31
N GLU A 25 -8.92 13.09 13.85
CA GLU A 25 -9.47 13.19 15.21
C GLU A 25 -8.41 12.93 16.29
N ASN A 26 -7.41 12.10 16.00
CA ASN A 26 -6.41 11.69 17.00
C ASN A 26 -5.00 11.46 16.40
N PRO A 27 -4.32 12.54 15.96
CA PRO A 27 -3.05 12.42 15.24
C PRO A 27 -1.93 11.84 16.11
N ASP A 28 -1.98 12.03 17.43
CA ASP A 28 -0.97 11.49 18.36
C ASP A 28 -1.07 9.97 18.54
N LYS A 29 -2.24 9.38 18.24
CA LYS A 29 -2.46 7.92 18.37
C LYS A 29 -2.44 7.18 17.05
N ILE A 30 -2.72 7.86 15.95
CA ILE A 30 -2.88 7.22 14.64
C ILE A 30 -1.88 7.87 13.68
N LEU A 31 -0.83 7.14 13.35
CA LEU A 31 0.10 7.52 12.29
C LEU A 31 -0.45 7.02 10.95
N PHE A 32 -0.75 7.95 10.03
CA PHE A 32 -1.23 7.62 8.69
C PHE A 32 -0.08 7.67 7.69
N LEU A 33 0.29 6.52 7.12
CA LEU A 33 1.43 6.38 6.21
C LEU A 33 0.96 6.08 4.79
N LYS A 34 1.61 6.70 3.79
CA LYS A 34 1.37 6.45 2.37
C LYS A 34 2.55 5.71 1.77
N SER A 35 2.28 4.58 1.10
CA SER A 35 3.35 3.74 0.54
C SER A 35 4.29 4.47 -0.44
N GLU A 36 3.80 5.51 -1.12
CA GLU A 36 4.60 6.28 -2.08
C GLU A 36 5.61 7.21 -1.41
N THR A 37 5.27 7.77 -0.24
CA THR A 37 6.11 8.74 0.49
C THR A 37 7.08 8.05 1.44
N LEU A 38 6.79 6.82 1.87
CA LEU A 38 7.66 6.05 2.76
C LEU A 38 9.08 5.92 2.22
N ASN A 39 9.26 5.59 0.94
CA ASN A 39 10.59 5.45 0.31
C ASN A 39 11.44 6.73 0.36
N GLU A 40 10.81 7.90 0.49
CA GLU A 40 11.50 9.20 0.57
C GLU A 40 11.86 9.54 2.02
N GLU A 41 10.98 9.24 2.98
CA GLU A 41 11.18 9.45 4.42
C GLU A 41 12.26 8.52 5.04
N GLU A 42 12.48 7.35 4.44
CA GLU A 42 13.49 6.37 4.85
C GLU A 42 14.95 6.91 4.89
N LYS A 43 15.23 8.06 4.26
CA LYS A 43 16.59 8.58 4.04
C LYS A 43 17.20 9.40 5.20
N ASN A 44 16.50 9.59 6.33
CA ASN A 44 16.93 10.49 7.42
C ASN A 44 17.65 9.81 8.62
N GLY A 45 18.74 9.07 8.37
CA GLY A 45 19.91 8.98 9.27
C GLY A 45 19.96 7.96 10.43
N VAL A 46 18.91 7.75 11.23
CA VAL A 46 18.89 6.70 12.30
C VAL A 46 18.09 5.46 11.87
N VAL A 47 17.20 5.65 10.90
CA VAL A 47 16.32 4.61 10.35
C VAL A 47 17.02 3.75 9.30
N GLU A 48 18.16 4.18 8.75
CA GLU A 48 18.80 3.55 7.57
C GLU A 48 19.06 2.04 7.72
N LYS A 49 19.54 1.58 8.88
CA LYS A 49 19.76 0.14 9.11
C LYS A 49 18.45 -0.63 9.20
N VAL A 50 17.43 -0.06 9.85
CA VAL A 50 16.09 -0.66 9.96
C VAL A 50 15.43 -0.70 8.58
N VAL A 51 15.45 0.43 7.87
CA VAL A 51 15.04 0.56 6.47
C VAL A 51 15.71 -0.50 5.62
N ASN A 52 17.03 -0.62 5.69
CA ASN A 52 17.75 -1.54 4.83
C ASN A 52 17.34 -3.00 5.10
N ILE A 53 17.22 -3.41 6.37
CA ILE A 53 16.79 -4.76 6.75
C ILE A 53 15.33 -5.02 6.36
N CYS A 54 14.47 -4.00 6.44
CA CYS A 54 13.04 -4.08 6.10
C CYS A 54 12.74 -3.75 4.63
N SER A 55 13.75 -3.36 3.85
CA SER A 55 13.55 -2.91 2.48
C SER A 55 13.00 -4.04 1.60
N PHE A 56 12.24 -3.65 0.59
CA PHE A 56 11.70 -4.58 -0.38
C PHE A 56 12.80 -5.44 -1.02
N GLU A 57 13.92 -4.82 -1.40
CA GLU A 57 15.04 -5.51 -2.04
C GLU A 57 15.70 -6.52 -1.11
N THR A 58 15.98 -6.14 0.15
CA THR A 58 16.55 -7.09 1.12
C THR A 58 15.60 -8.25 1.37
N LEU A 59 14.34 -7.97 1.75
CA LEU A 59 13.38 -9.00 2.12
C LEU A 59 13.05 -9.94 0.96
N LYS A 60 12.90 -9.43 -0.26
CA LYS A 60 12.63 -10.25 -1.45
C LYS A 60 13.78 -11.20 -1.78
N ASN A 61 15.02 -10.79 -1.54
CA ASN A 61 16.21 -11.56 -1.90
C ASN A 61 16.68 -12.53 -0.81
N LEU A 62 16.08 -12.52 0.39
CA LEU A 62 16.33 -13.53 1.41
C LEU A 62 15.95 -14.92 0.91
N GLU A 63 16.81 -15.91 1.17
CA GLU A 63 16.53 -17.30 0.82
C GLU A 63 15.23 -17.80 1.44
N ALA A 64 14.89 -17.34 2.64
CA ALA A 64 13.62 -17.66 3.29
C ALA A 64 12.39 -17.27 2.45
N ASN A 65 12.48 -16.27 1.58
CA ASN A 65 11.35 -15.71 0.83
C ASN A 65 11.34 -16.09 -0.66
N LYS A 66 12.20 -17.03 -1.09
CA LYS A 66 12.29 -17.50 -2.48
C LYS A 66 11.61 -18.86 -2.69
N GLY A 67 11.16 -19.10 -3.93
CA GLY A 67 10.53 -20.36 -4.34
C GLY A 67 9.22 -20.62 -3.61
N ASP A 68 8.90 -21.90 -3.42
CA ASP A 68 7.63 -22.35 -2.83
C ASP A 68 7.70 -22.52 -1.30
N LYS A 69 8.55 -21.73 -0.63
CA LYS A 69 8.73 -21.83 0.83
C LYS A 69 7.52 -21.27 1.57
N GLU A 70 6.95 -22.05 2.46
CA GLU A 70 5.82 -21.66 3.30
C GLU A 70 6.25 -21.13 4.67
N ARG A 71 5.30 -20.57 5.42
CA ARG A 71 5.50 -20.18 6.81
C ARG A 71 5.67 -21.44 7.67
N GLU A 72 6.48 -21.32 8.71
CA GLU A 72 6.78 -22.44 9.62
C GLU A 72 5.85 -22.48 10.83
N ASP A 73 5.27 -21.32 11.19
CA ASP A 73 4.49 -21.13 12.42
C ASP A 73 3.02 -21.53 12.26
N HIS A 74 2.42 -21.33 11.09
CA HIS A 74 1.06 -21.78 10.79
C HIS A 74 0.85 -22.00 9.28
N PRO A 75 -0.12 -22.85 8.88
CA PRO A 75 -0.47 -23.04 7.48
C PRO A 75 -0.93 -21.72 6.84
N SER A 76 -0.41 -21.42 5.65
CA SER A 76 -0.78 -20.24 4.86
C SER A 76 -1.19 -20.70 3.46
N PRO A 77 -2.27 -20.13 2.88
CA PRO A 77 -2.63 -20.41 1.48
C PRO A 77 -1.63 -19.80 0.47
N PHE A 78 -0.64 -19.04 0.94
CA PHE A 78 0.35 -18.37 0.10
C PHE A 78 1.78 -18.75 0.52
N THR A 79 2.63 -19.00 -0.49
CA THR A 79 4.08 -19.13 -0.32
C THR A 79 4.70 -17.76 -0.01
N LYS A 80 5.84 -17.74 0.69
CA LYS A 80 6.51 -16.49 1.12
C LYS A 80 6.92 -15.61 -0.06
N SER A 81 7.24 -16.19 -1.21
CA SER A 81 7.60 -15.45 -2.42
C SER A 81 6.43 -14.65 -3.00
N ALA A 82 5.18 -15.09 -2.79
CA ALA A 82 3.98 -14.42 -3.30
C ALA A 82 3.80 -12.99 -2.75
N TYR A 83 4.34 -12.70 -1.56
CA TYR A 83 4.29 -11.37 -0.96
C TYR A 83 5.24 -10.36 -1.64
N PHE A 84 6.27 -10.82 -2.37
CA PHE A 84 7.34 -9.99 -2.94
C PHE A 84 7.29 -9.92 -4.48
N ARG A 85 6.27 -9.27 -5.04
CA ARG A 85 6.08 -9.11 -6.50
C ARG A 85 7.06 -8.10 -7.13
N LYS A 86 6.58 -6.92 -7.57
CA LYS A 86 7.43 -5.90 -8.21
C LYS A 86 7.84 -4.77 -7.26
N GLY A 87 7.04 -4.44 -6.25
CA GLY A 87 7.35 -3.36 -5.30
C GLY A 87 7.52 -1.98 -5.95
N LYS A 88 6.87 -1.71 -7.09
CA LYS A 88 7.05 -0.49 -7.88
C LYS A 88 5.75 0.28 -8.03
N THR A 89 5.80 1.58 -7.76
CA THR A 89 4.72 2.53 -8.07
C THR A 89 4.49 2.60 -9.58
N GLY A 90 3.23 2.69 -10.00
CA GLY A 90 2.86 2.87 -11.41
C GLY A 90 2.78 1.59 -12.25
N ASP A 91 3.03 0.40 -11.69
CA ASP A 91 2.94 -0.87 -12.43
C ASP A 91 1.52 -1.16 -12.96
N TRP A 92 0.49 -0.49 -12.42
CA TRP A 92 -0.89 -0.56 -12.92
C TRP A 92 -1.03 -0.21 -14.40
N LYS A 93 -0.14 0.65 -14.94
CA LYS A 93 -0.12 1.06 -16.35
C LYS A 93 0.09 -0.11 -17.31
N ASN A 94 0.67 -1.21 -16.82
CA ASN A 94 0.87 -2.43 -17.60
C ASN A 94 -0.38 -3.32 -17.68
N TYR A 95 -1.44 -3.02 -16.90
CA TYR A 95 -2.60 -3.89 -16.75
C TYR A 95 -3.94 -3.18 -16.99
N LEU A 96 -4.04 -1.88 -16.69
CA LEU A 96 -5.27 -1.11 -16.86
C LEU A 96 -5.29 -0.38 -18.20
N THR A 97 -6.43 -0.39 -18.86
CA THR A 97 -6.68 0.52 -19.98
C THR A 97 -6.83 1.95 -19.46
N PRO A 98 -6.63 2.98 -20.31
CA PRO A 98 -6.85 4.37 -19.92
C PRO A 98 -8.23 4.62 -19.31
N ASP A 99 -9.29 4.02 -19.87
CA ASP A 99 -10.66 4.17 -19.35
C ASP A 99 -10.84 3.55 -17.96
N MET A 100 -10.21 2.41 -17.70
CA MET A 100 -10.25 1.77 -16.38
C MET A 100 -9.53 2.62 -15.33
N ALA A 101 -8.40 3.22 -15.70
CA ALA A 101 -7.66 4.12 -14.84
C ALA A 101 -8.47 5.41 -14.56
N ALA A 102 -8.99 6.05 -15.61
CA ALA A 102 -9.80 7.25 -15.49
C ALA A 102 -11.05 7.03 -14.61
N ARG A 103 -11.69 5.86 -14.71
CA ARG A 103 -12.81 5.50 -13.83
C ARG A 103 -12.39 5.43 -12.35
N MET A 104 -11.21 4.88 -12.07
CA MET A 104 -10.68 4.80 -10.70
C MET A 104 -10.30 6.17 -10.15
N ASP A 105 -9.67 7.00 -10.99
CA ASP A 105 -9.31 8.38 -10.64
C ASP A 105 -10.55 9.19 -10.29
N TRP A 106 -11.59 9.11 -11.13
CA TRP A 106 -12.86 9.80 -10.88
C TRP A 106 -13.52 9.36 -9.57
N LEU A 107 -13.58 8.04 -9.28
CA LEU A 107 -14.14 7.54 -8.02
C LEU A 107 -13.34 8.02 -6.80
N MET A 108 -12.02 8.08 -6.92
CA MET A 108 -11.13 8.55 -5.86
C MET A 108 -11.33 10.05 -5.61
N GLU A 109 -11.36 10.86 -6.68
CA GLU A 109 -11.62 12.29 -6.62
C GLU A 109 -12.98 12.57 -5.98
N GLU A 110 -14.05 11.92 -6.45
CA GLU A 110 -15.39 12.10 -5.90
C GLU A 110 -15.43 11.80 -4.39
N LYS A 111 -14.78 10.71 -3.96
CA LYS A 111 -14.81 10.28 -2.56
C LYS A 111 -13.95 11.14 -1.64
N PHE A 112 -12.80 11.62 -2.12
CA PHE A 112 -11.78 12.27 -1.29
C PHE A 112 -11.71 13.78 -1.46
N LYS A 113 -12.44 14.36 -2.41
CA LYS A 113 -12.51 15.82 -2.55
C LYS A 113 -12.94 16.48 -1.24
N GLY A 114 -12.14 17.45 -0.79
CA GLY A 114 -12.40 18.23 0.42
C GLY A 114 -12.05 17.53 1.74
N THR A 115 -11.49 16.32 1.71
CA THR A 115 -11.04 15.63 2.94
C THR A 115 -9.61 15.98 3.33
N GLY A 116 -8.86 16.61 2.41
CA GLY A 116 -7.42 16.85 2.52
C GLY A 116 -6.56 15.68 2.06
N LEU A 117 -7.13 14.49 1.81
CA LEU A 117 -6.37 13.28 1.47
C LEU A 117 -5.75 13.31 0.06
N LEU A 118 -6.29 14.13 -0.85
CA LEU A 118 -5.70 14.37 -2.17
C LEU A 118 -4.59 15.42 -2.15
N ASP A 119 -4.52 16.23 -1.09
CA ASP A 119 -3.61 17.37 -0.98
C ASP A 119 -2.27 17.00 -0.30
N THR A 120 -2.17 15.81 0.29
CA THR A 120 -0.99 15.30 1.04
C THR A 120 0.19 14.88 0.16
N GLY A 121 0.28 15.39 -1.08
CA GLY A 121 1.31 15.02 -2.07
C GLY A 121 1.89 16.18 -2.87
N LYS A 122 1.83 17.41 -2.34
CA LYS A 122 2.57 18.57 -2.87
C LYS A 122 3.71 18.97 -1.94
#